data_AF-M0A435-F1
#
_entry.id   AF-M0A435-F1
#
_cell.length_a   1.000
_cell.length_b   1.000
_cell.length_c   1.000
_cell.angle_alpha   90.00
_cell.angle_beta   90.00
_cell.angle_gamma   90.00
#
_symmetry.space_group_name_H-M   'P 1'
#
loop_
_entity.id
_entity.type
_entity.pdbx_description
1 polymer ?
#
loop_
_entity_poly.entity_id
_entity_poly.type
_entity_poly.pdbx_seq_one_letter_code
_entity_poly.pdbx_strand_id
1 'polypeptide(L)'
;MGVRMRLTSVETVYEERSWLFTVRNQHGDPEEVILVPCTDGEAETAPPSETAVEEAAVEETTAENRGVEAWVNQCTHEFQRLDVGRGVAMRDGQIICPKHGSMFDSCSGYCDNGEAADTTLPSIEVAVDRGDVYLTDDDVTFMHQGGIDDGDDGPSSTSHLSL
;
A
#
# COMPACT_ATOMS: atom_id res chain seq x y z
N MET A 1 19.68 -13.84 -6.91
CA MET A 1 19.84 -13.00 -5.71
C MET A 1 19.03 -11.77 -5.98
N GLY A 2 17.74 -11.79 -5.61
CA GLY A 2 16.87 -10.63 -5.77
C GLY A 2 17.43 -9.47 -4.96
N VAL A 3 17.48 -8.29 -5.56
CA VAL A 3 18.03 -7.09 -4.92
C VAL A 3 16.96 -6.57 -3.97
N ARG A 4 17.16 -6.74 -2.66
CA ARG A 4 16.28 -6.15 -1.66
C ARG A 4 16.62 -4.66 -1.48
N MET A 5 15.71 -3.78 -1.90
CA MET A 5 15.86 -2.34 -1.70
C MET A 5 15.00 -1.90 -0.50
N ARG A 6 15.61 -1.25 0.50
CA ARG A 6 14.85 -0.72 1.64
C ARG A 6 14.01 0.48 1.19
N LEU A 7 12.71 0.44 1.49
CA LEU A 7 11.75 1.51 1.17
C LEU A 7 11.57 2.45 2.37
N THR A 8 10.94 1.97 3.44
CA THR A 8 10.56 2.73 4.64
C THR A 8 10.43 1.78 5.85
N SER A 9 9.83 2.20 6.96
CA SER A 9 9.43 1.31 8.06
C SER A 9 7.93 1.13 8.13
N VAL A 10 7.50 0.02 8.73
CA VAL A 10 6.08 -0.26 9.03
C VAL A 10 5.50 0.87 9.89
N GLU A 11 6.26 1.37 10.87
CA GLU A 11 5.83 2.48 11.73
C GLU A 11 5.46 3.72 10.91
N THR A 12 6.32 4.14 9.97
CA THR A 12 6.05 5.27 9.09
C THR A 12 4.76 5.09 8.28
N VAL A 13 4.52 3.89 7.73
CA VAL A 13 3.31 3.60 6.96
C VAL A 13 2.04 3.72 7.82
N TYR A 14 2.09 3.29 9.08
CA TYR A 14 0.96 3.39 10.01
C TYR A 14 0.75 4.82 10.52
N GLU A 15 1.82 5.58 10.76
CA GLU A 15 1.75 6.97 11.19
C GLU A 15 1.21 7.89 10.08
N GLU A 16 1.68 7.69 8.85
CA GLU A 16 1.28 8.49 7.68
C GLU A 16 0.03 7.93 6.98
N ARG A 17 -0.43 6.74 7.38
CA ARG A 17 -1.52 5.92 6.79
C ARG A 17 -1.31 5.41 5.38
N SER A 18 -0.32 5.93 4.67
CA SER A 18 0.10 5.46 3.37
C SER A 18 1.46 6.06 3.03
N TRP A 19 2.22 5.39 2.18
CA TRP A 19 3.50 5.89 1.69
C TRP A 19 3.58 5.71 0.17
N LEU A 20 3.69 6.81 -0.55
CA LEU A 20 3.74 6.85 -2.02
C LEU A 20 5.19 6.79 -2.51
N PHE A 21 5.44 5.98 -3.53
CA PHE A 21 6.72 5.92 -4.22
C PHE A 21 6.58 5.58 -5.70
N THR A 22 7.65 5.82 -6.44
CA THR A 22 7.72 5.55 -7.87
C THR A 22 8.71 4.42 -8.14
N VAL A 23 8.29 3.45 -8.93
CA VAL A 23 9.11 2.38 -9.49
C VAL A 23 9.20 2.51 -11.00
N ARG A 24 10.16 1.82 -11.61
CA ARG A 24 10.21 1.59 -13.05
C ARG A 24 9.85 0.14 -13.32
N ASN A 25 8.87 -0.10 -14.17
CA ASN A 25 8.44 -1.45 -14.54
C ASN A 25 9.38 -2.11 -15.56
N GLN A 26 9.09 -3.37 -15.89
CA GLN A 26 9.80 -4.16 -16.90
C GLN A 26 9.85 -3.53 -18.31
N HIS A 27 8.91 -2.64 -18.64
CA HIS A 27 8.85 -1.93 -19.92
C HIS A 27 9.69 -0.64 -19.92
N GLY A 28 10.20 -0.24 -18.75
CA GLY A 28 10.98 0.99 -18.58
C GLY A 28 10.13 2.21 -18.25
N ASP A 29 8.81 2.04 -18.10
CA ASP A 29 7.88 3.12 -17.77
C ASP A 29 7.83 3.34 -16.25
N PRO A 30 7.78 4.60 -15.79
CA PRO A 30 7.58 4.89 -14.37
C PRO A 30 6.14 4.58 -13.96
N GLU A 31 5.98 3.99 -12.78
CA GLU A 31 4.69 3.63 -12.19
C GLU A 31 4.67 4.03 -10.71
N GLU A 32 3.56 4.61 -10.28
CA GLU A 32 3.34 4.98 -8.87
C GLU A 32 2.78 3.79 -8.09
N VAL A 33 3.28 3.60 -6.88
CA VAL A 33 2.91 2.52 -5.97
C VAL A 33 2.60 3.12 -4.60
N ILE A 34 1.50 2.68 -4.00
CA ILE A 34 1.11 3.02 -2.64
C ILE A 34 1.41 1.85 -1.71
N LEU A 35 2.11 2.13 -0.62
CA LEU A 35 2.29 1.21 0.49
C LEU A 35 1.30 1.59 1.59
N VAL A 36 0.43 0.66 1.99
CA VAL A 36 -0.65 0.92 2.96
C VAL A 36 -0.56 -0.03 4.15
N PRO A 37 -1.05 0.39 5.33
CA PRO A 37 -1.26 -0.53 6.44
C PRO A 37 -2.21 -1.65 6.01
N CYS A 38 -1.79 -2.90 6.20
CA CYS A 38 -2.69 -4.03 6.24
C CYS A 38 -2.89 -4.38 7.70
N THR A 39 -4.04 -3.99 8.23
CA THR A 39 -4.54 -4.56 9.47
C THR A 39 -5.46 -5.68 9.03
N ASP A 40 -5.11 -6.93 9.31
CA ASP A 40 -6.03 -8.05 9.21
C ASP A 40 -7.28 -7.73 10.03
N GLY A 41 -8.26 -7.10 9.38
CA GLY A 41 -9.55 -6.80 9.98
C GLY A 41 -10.38 -8.05 9.88
N GLU A 42 -9.95 -9.13 10.52
CA GLU A 42 -10.62 -10.44 10.47
C GLU A 42 -11.12 -10.76 9.04
N ALA A 43 -10.25 -10.59 8.04
CA ALA A 43 -10.53 -11.03 6.68
C ALA A 43 -10.54 -12.56 6.67
N GLU A 44 -11.69 -13.11 7.02
CA GLU A 44 -12.10 -14.49 6.79
C GLU A 44 -11.04 -15.53 7.17
N THR A 45 -10.87 -15.78 8.47
CA THR A 45 -10.48 -17.12 8.87
C THR A 45 -11.49 -18.07 8.23
N ALA A 46 -11.00 -18.97 7.38
CA ALA A 46 -11.76 -20.10 6.83
C ALA A 46 -12.77 -20.63 7.87
N PRO A 47 -13.98 -21.07 7.46
CA PRO A 47 -15.02 -21.47 8.40
C PRO A 47 -14.39 -22.39 9.46
N PRO A 48 -14.62 -22.13 10.77
CA PRO A 48 -14.00 -22.92 11.81
C PRO A 48 -14.44 -24.36 11.54
N SER A 49 -13.47 -25.16 11.11
CA SER A 49 -13.64 -26.60 11.08
C SER A 49 -13.93 -26.98 12.51
N GLU A 50 -15.16 -27.37 12.75
CA GLU A 50 -15.80 -27.59 14.05
C GLU A 50 -15.09 -28.69 14.84
N THR A 51 -13.91 -28.39 15.40
CA THR A 51 -13.33 -28.95 16.62
C THR A 51 -11.91 -28.39 16.83
N ALA A 52 -11.78 -27.30 17.57
CA ALA A 52 -10.74 -27.10 18.58
C ALA A 52 -11.00 -25.76 19.26
N VAL A 53 -11.37 -25.84 20.53
CA VAL A 53 -11.21 -24.74 21.47
C VAL A 53 -9.72 -24.55 21.71
N GLU A 54 -9.21 -23.34 21.54
CA GLU A 54 -8.09 -22.82 22.32
C GLU A 54 -8.17 -21.30 22.32
N GLU A 55 -8.42 -20.76 23.52
CA GLU A 55 -8.30 -19.38 23.99
C GLU A 55 -7.86 -18.37 22.92
N ALA A 56 -8.81 -17.55 22.44
CA ALA A 56 -8.48 -16.37 21.64
C ALA A 56 -7.68 -15.40 22.52
N ALA A 57 -6.36 -15.56 22.54
CA ALA A 57 -5.48 -14.46 22.80
C ALA A 57 -5.88 -13.39 21.79
N VAL A 58 -6.38 -12.26 22.28
CA VAL A 58 -6.23 -11.01 21.55
C VAL A 58 -4.72 -10.87 21.43
N GLU A 59 -4.13 -11.40 20.37
CA GLU A 59 -2.74 -11.18 20.08
C GLU A 59 -2.65 -9.68 19.83
N GLU A 60 -2.15 -8.94 20.82
CA GLU A 60 -1.88 -7.53 20.63
C GLU A 60 -1.04 -7.42 19.36
N THR A 61 -1.55 -6.69 18.37
CA THR A 61 -0.84 -6.46 17.11
C THR A 61 0.43 -5.66 17.42
N THR A 62 1.49 -6.38 17.81
CA THR A 62 2.82 -5.81 18.01
C THR A 62 3.32 -5.28 16.68
N ALA A 63 4.25 -4.33 16.70
CA ALA A 63 4.79 -3.75 15.47
C ALA A 63 5.36 -4.81 14.50
N GLU A 64 5.77 -5.98 15.00
CA GLU A 64 6.28 -7.09 14.18
C GLU A 64 5.19 -7.93 13.51
N ASN A 65 3.93 -7.78 13.94
CA ASN A 65 2.75 -8.40 13.33
C ASN A 65 1.83 -7.38 12.63
N ARG A 66 2.33 -6.15 12.42
CA ARG A 66 1.63 -5.13 11.63
C ARG A 66 2.01 -5.31 10.16
N GLY A 67 1.06 -5.80 9.36
CA GLY A 67 1.24 -5.99 7.93
C GLY A 67 1.24 -4.66 7.17
N VAL A 68 1.89 -4.68 6.00
CA VAL A 68 1.79 -3.63 4.98
C VAL A 68 1.72 -4.29 3.62
N GLU A 69 0.92 -3.73 2.73
CA GLU A 69 0.77 -4.21 1.35
C GLU A 69 1.06 -3.07 0.38
N ALA A 70 1.59 -3.42 -0.79
CA ALA A 70 1.93 -2.46 -1.84
C ALA A 70 1.10 -2.71 -3.09
N TRP A 71 0.47 -1.64 -3.58
CA TRP A 71 -0.46 -1.69 -4.71
C TRP A 71 -0.09 -0.61 -5.73
N VAL A 72 -0.24 -0.90 -7.03
CA VAL A 72 -0.16 0.12 -8.07
C VAL A 72 -1.19 1.22 -7.79
N ASN A 73 -0.77 2.49 -7.84
CA ASN A 73 -1.57 3.67 -7.51
C ASN A 73 -2.60 4.01 -8.60
N GLN A 74 -3.39 3.04 -9.03
CA GLN A 74 -4.38 3.23 -10.08
C GLN A 74 -5.61 2.35 -9.83
N CYS A 75 -6.78 2.97 -9.84
CA CYS A 75 -8.05 2.26 -9.82
C CYS A 75 -8.14 1.31 -11.03
N THR A 76 -8.66 0.11 -10.79
CA THR A 76 -8.87 -0.92 -11.81
C THR A 76 -10.05 -0.61 -12.74
N HIS A 77 -10.95 0.29 -12.34
CA HIS A 77 -12.05 0.76 -13.20
C HIS A 77 -11.55 1.69 -14.31
N GLU A 78 -10.71 2.67 -13.97
CA GLU A 78 -10.23 3.70 -14.88
C GLU A 78 -8.91 4.32 -14.41
N PHE A 79 -8.24 5.11 -15.25
CA PHE A 79 -6.96 5.76 -14.95
C PHE A 79 -7.10 6.90 -13.91
N GLN A 80 -7.42 6.53 -12.67
CA GLN A 80 -7.59 7.39 -11.52
C GLN A 80 -6.63 6.95 -10.43
N ARG A 81 -5.77 7.87 -9.97
CA ARG A 81 -4.88 7.64 -8.83
C ARG A 81 -5.68 7.49 -7.52
N LEU A 82 -5.24 6.58 -6.66
CA LEU A 82 -5.85 6.34 -5.34
C LEU A 82 -5.29 7.32 -4.31
N ASP A 83 -3.97 7.53 -4.33
CA ASP A 83 -3.30 8.68 -3.73
C ASP A 83 -3.13 9.79 -4.76
N VAL A 84 -3.76 10.93 -4.50
CA VAL A 84 -3.71 12.14 -5.35
C VAL A 84 -2.72 13.19 -4.82
N GLY A 85 -1.68 12.76 -4.09
CA GLY A 85 -0.66 13.61 -3.49
C GLY A 85 -1.02 14.10 -2.08
N ARG A 86 -1.97 13.45 -1.40
CA ARG A 86 -2.41 13.80 -0.04
C ARG A 86 -2.49 12.59 0.89
N GLY A 87 -1.94 11.45 0.45
CA GLY A 87 -2.15 10.18 1.10
C GLY A 87 -3.39 9.47 0.57
N VAL A 88 -3.41 8.15 0.76
CA VAL A 88 -4.53 7.30 0.38
C VAL A 88 -5.70 7.54 1.32
N ALA A 89 -6.88 7.83 0.74
CA ALA A 89 -8.11 7.86 1.52
C ALA A 89 -8.45 6.43 1.96
N MET A 90 -8.51 6.19 3.27
CA MET A 90 -8.86 4.87 3.81
C MET A 90 -10.01 4.94 4.81
N ARG A 91 -10.77 3.84 4.87
CA ARG A 91 -11.84 3.63 5.84
C ARG A 91 -12.01 2.14 6.09
N ASP A 92 -12.14 1.75 7.36
CA ASP A 92 -12.45 0.38 7.78
C ASP A 92 -11.52 -0.68 7.14
N GLY A 93 -10.22 -0.36 7.04
CA GLY A 93 -9.23 -1.26 6.40
C GLY A 93 -9.26 -1.29 4.88
N GLN A 94 -10.03 -0.40 4.23
CA GLN A 94 -10.16 -0.34 2.77
C GLN A 94 -9.63 0.98 2.20
N ILE A 95 -9.01 0.91 1.02
CA ILE A 95 -8.59 2.01 0.17
C ILE A 95 -9.79 2.53 -0.63
N ILE A 96 -10.08 3.82 -0.55
CA ILE A 96 -11.20 4.46 -1.25
C ILE A 96 -10.70 5.13 -2.52
N CYS A 97 -11.24 4.73 -3.68
CA CYS A 97 -11.07 5.46 -4.91
C CYS A 97 -11.78 6.84 -4.80
N PRO A 98 -11.06 7.97 -4.95
CA PRO A 98 -11.60 9.30 -4.67
C PRO A 98 -12.66 9.77 -5.68
N LYS A 99 -12.79 9.07 -6.82
CA LYS A 99 -13.68 9.49 -7.91
C LYS A 99 -15.10 8.97 -7.73
N HIS A 100 -15.28 7.65 -7.70
CA HIS A 100 -16.60 7.02 -7.62
C HIS A 100 -16.83 6.19 -6.35
N GLY A 101 -15.82 6.11 -5.47
CA GLY A 101 -15.97 5.49 -4.14
C GLY A 101 -15.90 3.96 -4.12
N SER A 102 -15.35 3.32 -5.14
CA SER A 102 -14.94 1.91 -5.04
C SER A 102 -13.96 1.75 -3.87
N MET A 103 -14.10 0.66 -3.11
CA MET A 103 -13.32 0.39 -1.90
C MET A 103 -12.58 -0.94 -2.10
N PHE A 104 -11.27 -0.89 -1.94
CA PHE A 104 -10.39 -2.06 -2.07
C PHE A 104 -9.91 -2.46 -0.69
N ASP A 105 -10.04 -3.72 -0.31
CA ASP A 105 -9.44 -4.22 0.91
C ASP A 105 -7.92 -3.99 0.91
N SER A 106 -7.37 -3.45 2.00
CA SER A 106 -5.95 -3.07 2.06
C SER A 106 -5.01 -4.26 2.04
N CYS A 107 -5.47 -5.43 2.51
CA CYS A 107 -4.67 -6.64 2.66
C CYS A 107 -4.66 -7.52 1.39
N SER A 108 -5.79 -7.57 0.67
CA SER A 108 -5.97 -8.41 -0.51
C SER A 108 -6.05 -7.62 -1.82
N GLY A 109 -6.28 -6.30 -1.74
CA GLY A 109 -6.50 -5.43 -2.90
C GLY A 109 -7.84 -5.68 -3.61
N TYR A 110 -8.69 -6.58 -3.12
CA TYR A 110 -9.97 -6.92 -3.77
C TYR A 110 -11.04 -5.85 -3.53
N CYS A 111 -11.84 -5.58 -4.56
CA CYS A 111 -12.95 -4.63 -4.52
C CYS A 111 -14.29 -5.36 -4.57
N ASP A 112 -15.09 -5.22 -3.51
CA ASP A 112 -16.43 -5.83 -3.43
C ASP A 112 -17.57 -4.87 -3.86
N ASN A 113 -17.27 -3.59 -4.08
CA ASN A 113 -18.28 -2.57 -4.34
C ASN A 113 -17.94 -1.63 -5.51
N GLY A 114 -18.94 -0.83 -5.89
CA GLY A 114 -18.77 0.25 -6.86
C GLY A 114 -18.49 -0.24 -8.28
N GLU A 115 -17.94 0.65 -9.10
CA GLU A 115 -17.69 0.37 -10.52
C GLU A 115 -16.42 -0.47 -10.75
N ALA A 116 -15.62 -0.66 -9.71
CA ALA A 116 -14.45 -1.53 -9.72
C ALA A 116 -14.74 -2.90 -9.09
N ALA A 117 -15.99 -3.22 -8.77
CA ALA A 117 -16.35 -4.49 -8.14
C ALA A 117 -15.83 -5.69 -8.95
N ASP A 118 -15.47 -6.75 -8.24
CA ASP A 118 -14.92 -8.00 -8.79
C ASP A 118 -13.55 -7.84 -9.48
N THR A 119 -12.79 -6.80 -9.09
CA THR A 119 -11.40 -6.61 -9.52
C THR A 119 -10.47 -6.57 -8.31
N THR A 120 -9.17 -6.70 -8.58
CA THR A 120 -8.12 -6.65 -7.57
C THR A 120 -7.03 -5.68 -8.02
N LEU A 121 -6.53 -4.86 -7.11
CA LEU A 121 -5.40 -3.97 -7.40
C LEU A 121 -4.17 -4.79 -7.81
N PRO A 122 -3.38 -4.32 -8.81
CA PRO A 122 -2.10 -4.95 -9.12
C PRO A 122 -1.15 -4.82 -7.93
N SER A 123 -0.64 -5.95 -7.42
CA SER A 123 0.27 -6.03 -6.28
C SER A 123 1.72 -5.75 -6.68
N ILE A 124 2.48 -5.18 -5.75
CA ILE A 124 3.95 -5.10 -5.81
C ILE A 124 4.52 -5.89 -4.64
N GLU A 125 5.43 -6.84 -4.90
CA GLU A 125 5.98 -7.68 -3.84
C GLU A 125 6.89 -6.90 -2.88
N VAL A 126 6.51 -6.90 -1.59
CA VAL A 126 7.29 -6.33 -0.49
C VAL A 126 7.52 -7.37 0.62
N ALA A 127 8.57 -7.16 1.41
CA ALA A 127 8.84 -7.96 2.59
C ALA A 127 9.17 -7.06 3.80
N VAL A 128 8.69 -7.46 4.97
CA VAL A 128 9.04 -6.83 6.25
C VAL A 128 10.14 -7.63 6.94
N ASP A 129 11.23 -6.98 7.34
CA ASP A 129 12.28 -7.55 8.20
C ASP A 129 12.55 -6.59 9.35
N ARG A 130 12.29 -7.03 10.60
CA ARG A 130 12.51 -6.24 11.82
C ARG A 130 11.91 -4.83 11.76
N GLY A 131 10.69 -4.72 11.22
CA GLY A 131 9.95 -3.46 11.09
C GLY A 131 10.34 -2.57 9.91
N ASP A 132 11.38 -2.92 9.15
CA ASP A 132 11.74 -2.25 7.90
C ASP A 132 11.06 -2.94 6.70
N VAL A 133 10.56 -2.14 5.76
CA VAL A 133 9.91 -2.60 4.53
C VAL A 133 10.90 -2.58 3.38
N TYR A 134 10.96 -3.69 2.64
CA TYR A 134 11.84 -3.87 1.50
C TYR A 134 11.03 -4.18 0.25
N LEU A 135 11.38 -3.54 -0.87
CA LEU A 135 10.94 -3.98 -2.19
C LEU A 135 11.66 -5.28 -2.53
N THR A 136 10.88 -6.31 -2.86
CA THR A 136 11.38 -7.65 -3.22
C THR A 136 10.94 -8.11 -4.60
N ASP A 137 10.04 -7.37 -5.23
CA ASP A 137 9.56 -7.59 -6.59
C ASP A 137 10.70 -7.44 -7.61
N ASP A 138 10.97 -8.50 -8.37
CA ASP A 138 12.05 -8.53 -9.37
C ASP A 138 11.61 -7.89 -10.72
N ASP A 139 10.32 -7.62 -10.94
CA ASP A 139 9.77 -7.05 -12.17
C ASP A 139 9.77 -5.51 -12.17
N VAL A 140 10.08 -4.90 -11.02
CA VAL A 140 10.19 -3.45 -10.85
C VAL A 140 11.51 -3.02 -10.23
N THR A 141 11.88 -1.76 -10.45
CA THR A 141 13.06 -1.15 -9.81
C THR A 141 12.65 0.15 -9.14
N PHE A 142 12.94 0.28 -7.84
CA PHE A 142 12.71 1.53 -7.09
C PHE A 142 13.40 2.72 -7.77
N MET A 143 12.68 3.83 -7.93
CA MET A 143 13.22 5.09 -8.43
C MET A 143 13.39 6.12 -7.32
N HIS A 144 12.28 6.58 -6.74
CA HIS A 144 12.29 7.58 -5.66
C HIS A 144 11.00 7.50 -4.83
N GLN A 145 11.04 8.09 -3.63
CA GLN A 145 9.83 8.36 -2.84
C GLN A 145 9.01 9.47 -3.50
N GLY A 146 7.68 9.40 -3.38
CA GLY A 146 6.73 10.34 -3.96
C GLY A 146 6.18 9.89 -5.32
N GLY A 147 5.17 10.63 -5.78
CA GLY A 147 4.51 10.40 -7.06
C GLY A 147 5.34 10.89 -8.25
N ILE A 148 4.88 10.55 -9.45
CA ILE A 148 5.45 11.03 -10.71
C ILE A 148 5.09 12.50 -10.85
N ASP A 149 6.10 13.34 -11.06
CA ASP A 149 5.91 14.77 -11.34
C ASP A 149 5.25 14.94 -12.70
N ASP A 150 3.97 15.32 -12.71
CA ASP A 150 3.22 15.66 -13.93
C ASP A 150 3.62 17.04 -14.49
N GLY A 151 4.84 17.52 -14.25
CA GLY A 151 5.39 18.70 -14.91
C GLY A 151 4.67 20.03 -14.65
N ASP A 152 3.76 20.11 -13.68
CA ASP A 152 3.03 21.34 -13.30
C ASP A 152 3.05 21.56 -11.78
N ASP A 153 4.22 21.44 -11.14
CA ASP A 153 4.45 22.07 -9.86
C ASP A 153 5.77 22.86 -9.91
N GLY A 154 5.64 24.18 -9.73
CA GLY A 154 6.78 25.07 -9.57
C GLY A 154 7.70 24.62 -8.43
N PRO A 155 8.91 25.19 -8.32
CA PRO A 155 9.97 24.65 -7.47
C PRO A 155 9.48 24.41 -6.04
N SER A 156 9.45 23.13 -5.64
CA SER A 156 9.27 22.71 -4.26
C SER A 156 10.35 23.39 -3.43
N SER A 157 9.94 24.44 -2.72
CA SER A 157 10.80 25.26 -1.89
C SER A 157 11.22 24.43 -0.67
N THR A 158 12.31 23.68 -0.77
CA THR A 158 13.08 23.28 0.41
C THR A 158 13.86 24.51 0.90
N SER A 159 13.14 25.47 1.47
CA SER A 159 13.78 26.46 2.33
C SER A 159 14.05 25.78 3.67
N HIS A 160 15.25 25.23 3.78
CA HIS A 160 15.90 24.94 5.05
C HIS A 160 15.71 26.13 6.01
N LEU A 161 15.21 25.85 7.21
CA LEU A 161 15.24 26.83 8.30
C LEU A 161 16.67 26.91 8.89
N SER A 162 17.05 28.14 9.23
CA SER A 162 18.02 28.56 10.25
C SER A 162 19.50 28.69 9.89
N LEU A 163 19.94 29.95 9.73
CA LEU A 163 20.78 30.68 10.71
C LEU A 163 20.79 32.19 10.43
#